data_AF-A0A0Q8GKS8-F1
#
_entry.id   AF-A0A0Q8GKS8-F1
#
_cell.length_a   1.000
_cell.length_b   1.000
_cell.length_c   1.000
_cell.angle_alpha   90.00
_cell.angle_beta   90.00
_cell.angle_gamma   90.00
#
_symmetry.space_group_name_H-M   'P 1'
#
loop_
_entity.id
_entity.type
_entity.pdbx_description
1 polymer ?
#
loop_
_entity_poly.entity_id
_entity_poly.type
_entity_poly.pdbx_seq_one_letter_code
_entity_poly.pdbx_strand_id
1 'polypeptide(L)'
;MAAPPAQGRYQLVSVHSGKCVDVAAAGTTDGTNVQQYTCNGGLAQAWDLAQTAAGEHKLLTAINGKALDVAGASRNDAGNVQIWTDNGTTAQRWTVQQVSGSTTEWTVINRNSGKCVDVASGSTADGANVQQWACNNNPQQRFRFVAKSIGATISPGRYTLTAQHSGKCLDTAASGTANGSNLQQYACNGGAAQAFDVTRDANGYYQFANILSGKLADVAANSTADGANVQLWSATSTDNQRFTLNDVGSGRYQVVARHSGKCLDVAAQYTTDGVNVQQWACNSQANQRWTFTPTTVSAGSPTARLKQNMMNFFYGISGRQTLVGVHNKNSATPTSDTRRVDAITARPSSFWGGDFGFGNEFLNYRSVMIAEAANQFRKGAAVSLTYHACAPTRDEYCSWDDIGGSRPAKLTPAQFQQLLTPGTALYNTWIGRLNTLAGYLQQLKDAGVVVMFRPLHEMNQCVFWWACHTGQYGSAALFRLTRNYLANTKGLDNIIWVWNVQDFNSLATDVDAYTPGPDYFDIASLDIYINGYTEANYTIMQRISAGKPIAIAENQFVMTPSQLAAQPKWIFQMLWPDFIDDPRNRAALPGLYGASNVLTLDEMPGWR
;
A
#
# COMPACT_ATOMS: atom_id res chain seq x y z
N MET A 1 16.34 16.83 -47.79
CA MET A 1 15.98 15.48 -47.34
C MET A 1 15.36 15.61 -45.96
N ALA A 2 14.18 15.04 -45.68
CA ALA A 2 13.65 15.05 -44.32
C ALA A 2 14.46 14.11 -43.42
N ALA A 3 14.46 14.38 -42.12
CA ALA A 3 15.04 13.50 -41.12
C ALA A 3 14.30 12.14 -41.13
N PRO A 4 14.99 11.00 -40.95
CA PRO A 4 14.36 9.69 -40.82
C PRO A 4 13.29 9.68 -39.72
N PRO A 5 12.35 8.72 -39.73
CA PRO A 5 11.38 8.57 -38.65
C PRO A 5 12.10 8.55 -37.29
N ALA A 6 11.54 9.25 -36.32
CA ALA A 6 12.10 9.28 -34.97
C ALA A 6 12.22 7.85 -34.40
N GLN A 7 13.07 7.67 -33.40
CA GLN A 7 13.11 6.40 -32.68
C GLN A 7 11.74 6.11 -32.05
N GLY A 8 11.28 4.86 -32.13
CA GLY A 8 9.94 4.48 -31.68
C GLY A 8 9.41 3.22 -32.33
N ARG A 9 8.18 2.84 -31.98
CA ARG A 9 7.53 1.62 -32.50
C ARG A 9 6.68 1.92 -33.72
N TYR A 10 6.81 1.10 -34.76
CA TYR A 10 6.15 1.29 -36.03
C TYR A 10 5.57 -0.01 -36.58
N GLN A 11 4.48 0.10 -37.33
CA GLN A 11 4.17 -0.84 -38.39
C GLN A 11 4.84 -0.34 -39.67
N LEU A 12 5.59 -1.21 -40.34
CA LEU A 12 6.13 -0.93 -41.68
C LEU A 12 5.11 -1.42 -42.69
N VAL A 13 4.37 -0.49 -43.28
CA VAL A 13 3.30 -0.79 -44.24
C VAL A 13 3.85 -0.66 -45.66
N SER A 14 3.88 -1.76 -46.42
CA SER A 14 4.27 -1.76 -47.83
C SER A 14 3.37 -0.83 -48.63
N VAL A 15 3.97 0.09 -49.38
CA VAL A 15 3.23 1.04 -50.23
C VAL A 15 2.51 0.30 -51.36
N HIS A 16 3.06 -0.80 -51.86
CA HIS A 16 2.47 -1.57 -52.96
C HIS A 16 1.18 -2.29 -52.54
N SER A 17 1.20 -3.00 -51.42
CA SER A 17 0.12 -3.91 -51.01
C SER A 17 -0.77 -3.35 -49.88
N GLY A 18 -0.31 -2.33 -49.16
CA GLY A 18 -0.96 -1.87 -47.93
C GLY A 18 -0.80 -2.83 -46.74
N LYS A 19 0.03 -3.87 -46.88
CA LYS A 19 0.25 -4.92 -45.87
C LYS A 19 1.47 -4.63 -45.00
N CYS A 20 1.50 -5.24 -43.83
CA CYS A 20 2.51 -4.98 -42.81
C CYS A 20 3.67 -5.98 -42.92
N VAL A 21 4.90 -5.50 -42.72
CA VAL A 21 6.06 -6.36 -42.46
C VAL A 21 5.84 -7.14 -41.17
N ASP A 22 5.85 -8.46 -41.26
CA ASP A 22 5.29 -9.41 -40.31
C ASP A 22 6.31 -10.52 -40.01
N VAL A 23 6.52 -10.82 -38.72
CA VAL A 23 7.28 -12.00 -38.31
C VAL A 23 6.37 -13.22 -38.43
N ALA A 24 6.72 -14.15 -39.31
CA ALA A 24 5.87 -15.28 -39.66
C ALA A 24 5.44 -16.08 -38.42
N ALA A 25 4.12 -16.28 -38.29
CA ALA A 25 3.48 -16.96 -37.15
C ALA A 25 3.88 -16.40 -35.76
N ALA A 26 4.33 -15.15 -35.68
CA ALA A 26 4.88 -14.54 -34.48
C ALA A 26 6.02 -15.36 -33.84
N GLY A 27 6.80 -16.08 -34.65
CA GLY A 27 7.90 -16.91 -34.18
C GLY A 27 8.96 -16.11 -33.42
N THR A 28 9.65 -16.79 -32.49
CA THR A 28 10.60 -16.15 -31.56
C THR A 28 12.04 -16.66 -31.72
N THR A 29 12.28 -17.62 -32.60
CA THR A 29 13.59 -18.25 -32.80
C THR A 29 14.40 -17.55 -33.89
N ASP A 30 15.72 -17.63 -33.78
CA ASP A 30 16.63 -17.13 -34.81
C ASP A 30 16.35 -17.83 -36.14
N GLY A 31 16.24 -17.03 -37.20
CA GLY A 31 15.91 -17.50 -38.54
C GLY A 31 14.41 -17.55 -38.84
N THR A 32 13.54 -17.14 -37.91
CA THR A 32 12.11 -16.99 -38.21
C THR A 32 11.93 -16.01 -39.38
N ASN A 33 11.18 -16.44 -40.38
CA ASN A 33 11.01 -15.68 -41.61
C ASN A 33 10.28 -14.35 -41.39
N VAL A 34 10.65 -13.33 -42.15
CA VAL A 34 9.88 -12.09 -42.25
C VAL A 34 9.13 -12.09 -43.58
N GLN A 35 7.84 -11.84 -43.50
CA GLN A 35 6.90 -11.84 -44.61
C GLN A 35 6.11 -10.54 -44.61
N GLN A 36 5.25 -10.33 -45.61
CA GLN A 36 4.15 -9.39 -45.45
C GLN A 36 2.87 -10.14 -45.08
N TYR A 37 2.01 -9.47 -44.32
CA TYR A 37 0.69 -10.00 -43.97
C TYR A 37 -0.32 -8.87 -43.79
N THR A 38 -1.61 -9.18 -43.97
CA THR A 38 -2.72 -8.28 -43.66
C THR A 38 -2.51 -7.65 -42.28
N CYS A 39 -2.52 -6.32 -42.22
CA CYS A 39 -2.26 -5.60 -40.98
C CYS A 39 -3.33 -5.95 -39.93
N ASN A 40 -2.94 -6.63 -38.86
CA ASN A 40 -3.83 -7.20 -37.83
C ASN A 40 -3.59 -6.59 -36.43
N GLY A 41 -2.64 -5.66 -36.30
CA GLY A 41 -2.36 -4.97 -35.04
C GLY A 41 -1.60 -5.82 -34.01
N GLY A 42 -1.22 -7.06 -34.31
CA GLY A 42 -0.42 -7.93 -33.45
C GLY A 42 1.03 -7.47 -33.30
N LEU A 43 1.74 -7.98 -32.28
CA LEU A 43 3.16 -7.66 -32.03
C LEU A 43 4.09 -8.17 -33.15
N ALA A 44 3.69 -9.20 -33.89
CA ALA A 44 4.43 -9.70 -35.05
C ALA A 44 4.64 -8.66 -36.16
N GLN A 45 3.82 -7.61 -36.18
CA GLN A 45 3.87 -6.54 -37.17
C GLN A 45 4.46 -5.24 -36.63
N ALA A 46 4.98 -5.28 -35.41
CA ALA A 46 5.49 -4.12 -34.70
C ALA A 46 7.01 -4.17 -34.61
N TRP A 47 7.64 -3.07 -35.00
CA TRP A 47 9.10 -2.93 -35.08
C TRP A 47 9.54 -1.68 -34.35
N ASP A 48 10.44 -1.84 -33.39
CA ASP A 48 11.10 -0.76 -32.67
C ASP A 48 12.29 -0.27 -33.52
N LEU A 49 12.16 0.96 -34.02
CA LEU A 49 13.21 1.67 -34.73
C LEU A 49 14.15 2.31 -33.70
N ALA A 50 15.40 1.85 -33.65
CA ALA A 50 16.46 2.39 -32.81
C ALA A 50 17.59 2.96 -33.67
N GLN A 51 18.35 3.93 -33.16
CA GLN A 51 19.59 4.42 -33.80
C GLN A 51 20.83 3.94 -33.05
N THR A 52 21.87 3.63 -33.80
CA THR A 52 23.21 3.33 -33.30
C THR A 52 24.01 4.62 -33.11
N ALA A 53 25.10 4.56 -32.34
CA ALA A 53 26.01 5.70 -32.15
C ALA A 53 26.63 6.22 -33.47
N ALA A 54 26.69 5.37 -34.51
CA ALA A 54 27.18 5.71 -35.83
C ALA A 54 26.09 6.30 -36.77
N GLY A 55 24.87 6.53 -36.28
CA GLY A 55 23.75 7.07 -37.06
C GLY A 55 23.01 6.06 -37.94
N GLU A 56 23.38 4.77 -37.89
CA GLU A 56 22.65 3.68 -38.55
C GLU A 56 21.42 3.27 -37.74
N HIS A 57 20.43 2.65 -38.39
CA HIS A 57 19.19 2.22 -37.74
C HIS A 57 19.18 0.71 -37.49
N LYS A 58 18.44 0.29 -36.47
CA LYS A 58 18.01 -1.09 -36.23
C LYS A 58 16.49 -1.14 -36.19
N LEU A 59 15.93 -2.22 -36.70
CA LEU A 59 14.52 -2.57 -36.53
C LEU A 59 14.48 -3.82 -35.66
N LEU A 60 13.96 -3.69 -34.44
CA LEU A 60 13.84 -4.78 -33.49
C LEU A 60 12.39 -5.23 -33.43
N THR A 61 12.10 -6.53 -33.53
CA THR A 61 10.73 -7.01 -33.37
C THR A 61 10.23 -6.70 -31.97
N ALA A 62 9.01 -6.17 -31.88
CA ALA A 62 8.35 -5.89 -30.60
C ALA A 62 7.93 -7.16 -29.84
N ILE A 63 8.07 -8.36 -30.44
CA ILE A 63 7.80 -9.63 -29.76
C ILE A 63 8.85 -9.90 -28.67
N ASN A 64 10.14 -9.81 -29.02
CA ASN A 64 11.24 -10.24 -28.16
C ASN A 64 12.57 -9.48 -28.39
N GLY A 65 12.55 -8.37 -29.12
CA GLY A 65 13.72 -7.51 -29.33
C GLY A 65 14.77 -8.04 -30.31
N LYS A 66 14.52 -9.15 -31.03
CA LYS A 66 15.43 -9.62 -32.10
C LYS A 66 15.47 -8.66 -33.29
N ALA A 67 16.60 -8.61 -33.98
CA ALA A 67 16.81 -7.66 -35.07
C ALA A 67 16.30 -8.19 -36.42
N LEU A 68 15.79 -7.28 -37.26
CA LEU A 68 15.60 -7.50 -38.68
C LEU A 68 16.98 -7.74 -39.33
N ASP A 69 17.15 -8.90 -39.94
CA ASP A 69 18.43 -9.49 -40.33
C ASP A 69 18.38 -10.01 -41.76
N VAL A 70 19.44 -9.79 -42.54
CA VAL A 70 19.62 -10.47 -43.84
C VAL A 70 20.34 -11.79 -43.61
N ALA A 71 19.65 -12.89 -43.93
CA ALA A 71 20.13 -14.24 -43.64
C ALA A 71 21.52 -14.51 -44.22
N GLY A 72 22.42 -14.99 -43.35
CA GLY A 72 23.81 -15.29 -43.69
C GLY A 72 24.62 -14.08 -44.16
N ALA A 73 24.18 -12.85 -43.86
CA ALA A 73 24.77 -11.62 -44.38
C ALA A 73 24.89 -11.61 -45.92
N SER A 74 23.94 -12.23 -46.61
CA SER A 74 23.93 -12.32 -48.07
C SER A 74 24.06 -10.93 -48.73
N ARG A 75 24.76 -10.85 -49.87
CA ARG A 75 24.81 -9.66 -50.74
C ARG A 75 24.06 -9.86 -52.06
N ASN A 76 23.49 -11.05 -52.27
CA ASN A 76 22.77 -11.39 -53.50
C ASN A 76 21.35 -10.83 -53.46
N ASP A 77 20.78 -10.62 -54.66
CA ASP A 77 19.34 -10.40 -54.78
C ASP A 77 18.60 -11.65 -54.30
N ALA A 78 17.39 -11.46 -53.79
CA ALA A 78 16.61 -12.49 -53.11
C ALA A 78 17.25 -13.07 -51.83
N GLY A 79 18.23 -12.37 -51.24
CA GLY A 79 18.70 -12.67 -49.88
C GLY A 79 17.56 -12.56 -48.88
N ASN A 80 17.27 -13.62 -48.14
CA ASN A 80 16.11 -13.67 -47.24
C ASN A 80 16.23 -12.67 -46.09
N VAL A 81 15.11 -12.07 -45.67
CA VAL A 81 15.03 -11.27 -44.45
C VAL A 81 14.35 -12.09 -43.36
N GLN A 82 14.96 -12.11 -42.18
CA GLN A 82 14.55 -12.91 -41.03
C GLN A 82 14.67 -12.09 -39.74
N ILE A 83 14.24 -12.64 -38.62
CA ILE A 83 14.67 -12.15 -37.30
C ILE A 83 15.84 -12.96 -36.77
N TRP A 84 16.79 -12.29 -36.12
CA TRP A 84 17.95 -12.93 -35.51
C TRP A 84 18.37 -12.18 -34.24
N THR A 85 18.98 -12.87 -33.28
CA THR A 85 19.60 -12.27 -32.10
C THR A 85 20.51 -11.10 -32.51
N ASP A 86 20.37 -9.92 -31.90
CA ASP A 86 21.21 -8.77 -32.27
C ASP A 86 22.67 -9.11 -31.99
N ASN A 87 23.47 -9.23 -33.05
CA ASN A 87 24.83 -9.77 -33.01
C ASN A 87 25.88 -8.72 -33.42
N GLY A 88 25.49 -7.45 -33.53
CA GLY A 88 26.44 -6.39 -33.86
C GLY A 88 26.69 -6.19 -35.35
N THR A 89 26.38 -7.17 -36.20
CA THR A 89 26.83 -7.19 -37.61
C THR A 89 26.11 -6.20 -38.51
N THR A 90 26.74 -5.84 -39.63
CA THR A 90 26.15 -4.96 -40.66
C THR A 90 24.96 -5.57 -41.39
N ALA A 91 24.72 -6.88 -41.27
CA ALA A 91 23.51 -7.54 -41.77
C ALA A 91 22.23 -7.08 -41.03
N GLN A 92 22.37 -6.51 -39.84
CA GLN A 92 21.31 -6.01 -38.96
C GLN A 92 21.33 -4.48 -38.82
N ARG A 93 22.00 -3.80 -39.75
CA ARG A 93 22.12 -2.34 -39.76
C ARG A 93 21.49 -1.80 -41.03
N TRP A 94 20.71 -0.74 -40.87
CA TRP A 94 19.87 -0.22 -41.93
C TRP A 94 20.00 1.30 -42.07
N THR A 95 20.04 1.79 -43.31
CA THR A 95 19.77 3.20 -43.61
C THR A 95 18.29 3.32 -43.94
N VAL A 96 17.54 4.12 -43.17
CA VAL A 96 16.15 4.48 -43.49
C VAL A 96 16.18 5.80 -44.26
N GLN A 97 15.93 5.73 -45.56
CA GLN A 97 16.06 6.86 -46.48
C GLN A 97 14.68 7.30 -46.99
N GLN A 98 14.39 8.59 -46.98
CA GLN A 98 13.15 9.12 -47.54
C GLN A 98 13.13 8.95 -49.06
N VAL A 99 12.01 8.48 -49.59
CA VAL A 99 11.78 8.39 -51.04
C VAL A 99 11.67 9.81 -51.61
N SER A 100 12.41 10.11 -52.69
CA SER A 100 12.35 11.41 -53.35
C SER A 100 10.93 11.73 -53.81
N GLY A 101 10.45 12.94 -53.50
CA GLY A 101 9.10 13.40 -53.84
C GLY A 101 7.99 12.93 -52.89
N SER A 102 8.30 12.16 -51.84
CA SER A 102 7.34 11.76 -50.81
C SER A 102 7.75 12.30 -49.43
N THR A 103 6.76 12.69 -48.63
CA THR A 103 6.95 13.07 -47.22
C THR A 103 6.72 11.91 -46.25
N THR A 104 6.13 10.80 -46.71
CA THR A 104 5.65 9.71 -45.84
C THR A 104 6.20 8.33 -46.20
N GLU A 105 6.92 8.21 -47.32
CA GLU A 105 7.44 6.94 -47.83
C GLU A 105 8.96 6.83 -47.65
N TRP A 106 9.39 5.66 -47.22
CA TRP A 106 10.75 5.37 -46.84
C TRP A 106 11.25 4.08 -47.47
N THR A 107 12.53 4.04 -47.76
CA THR A 107 13.25 2.85 -48.19
C THR A 107 14.21 2.40 -47.09
N VAL A 108 14.24 1.10 -46.81
CA VAL A 108 15.08 0.51 -45.77
C VAL A 108 16.22 -0.23 -46.46
N ILE A 109 17.45 0.29 -46.33
CA ILE A 109 18.62 -0.13 -47.10
C ILE A 109 19.59 -0.85 -46.16
N ASN A 110 19.94 -2.09 -46.48
CA ASN A 110 20.88 -2.85 -45.67
C ASN A 110 22.31 -2.28 -45.79
N ARG A 111 23.00 -2.11 -44.67
CA ARG A 111 24.36 -1.54 -44.66
C ARG A 111 25.43 -2.51 -45.15
N ASN A 112 25.21 -3.83 -45.07
CA ASN A 112 26.16 -4.82 -45.59
C ASN A 112 26.12 -4.98 -47.11
N SER A 113 24.94 -4.91 -47.72
CA SER A 113 24.76 -5.17 -49.16
C SER A 113 24.46 -3.92 -50.00
N GLY A 114 24.00 -2.82 -49.37
CA GLY A 114 23.48 -1.65 -50.08
C GLY A 114 22.12 -1.88 -50.76
N LYS A 115 21.46 -3.02 -50.49
CA LYS A 115 20.19 -3.41 -51.10
C LYS A 115 18.99 -3.06 -50.23
N CYS A 116 17.84 -2.93 -50.87
CA CYS A 116 16.61 -2.48 -50.25
C CYS A 116 15.78 -3.66 -49.76
N VAL A 117 15.13 -3.50 -48.61
CA VAL A 117 14.02 -4.39 -48.19
C VAL A 117 12.95 -4.37 -49.27
N ASP A 118 12.52 -5.53 -49.71
CA ASP A 118 11.71 -5.76 -50.91
C ASP A 118 10.68 -6.85 -50.64
N VAL A 119 9.40 -6.61 -50.97
CA VAL A 119 8.40 -7.69 -51.01
C VAL A 119 8.56 -8.44 -52.32
N ALA A 120 8.87 -9.73 -52.23
CA ALA A 120 9.27 -10.55 -53.36
C ALA A 120 8.26 -10.50 -54.51
N SER A 121 8.78 -10.22 -55.72
CA SER A 121 8.02 -10.11 -56.97
C SER A 121 6.88 -9.09 -56.94
N GLY A 122 6.86 -8.15 -55.99
CA GLY A 122 5.75 -7.23 -55.80
C GLY A 122 4.43 -7.94 -55.46
N SER A 123 4.48 -9.11 -54.82
CA SER A 123 3.26 -9.84 -54.45
C SER A 123 2.38 -9.02 -53.50
N THR A 124 1.07 -9.22 -53.59
CA THR A 124 0.07 -8.67 -52.64
C THR A 124 -0.52 -9.75 -51.73
N ALA A 125 -0.06 -11.00 -51.84
CA ALA A 125 -0.55 -12.12 -51.03
C ALA A 125 -0.05 -12.04 -49.57
N ASP A 126 -0.86 -12.58 -48.65
CA ASP A 126 -0.42 -12.85 -47.28
C ASP A 126 0.62 -13.97 -47.27
N GLY A 127 1.68 -13.79 -46.46
CA GLY A 127 2.80 -14.71 -46.41
C GLY A 127 3.81 -14.53 -47.54
N ALA A 128 3.65 -13.52 -48.41
CA ALA A 128 4.67 -13.23 -49.41
C ALA A 128 5.99 -12.81 -48.74
N ASN A 129 7.10 -13.34 -49.24
CA ASN A 129 8.39 -13.20 -48.60
C ASN A 129 8.90 -11.76 -48.61
N VAL A 130 9.54 -11.34 -47.52
CA VAL A 130 10.36 -10.12 -47.50
C VAL A 130 11.82 -10.53 -47.69
N GLN A 131 12.46 -9.91 -48.67
CA GLN A 131 13.82 -10.19 -49.09
C GLN A 131 14.60 -8.88 -49.23
N GLN A 132 15.87 -8.96 -49.61
CA GLN A 132 16.58 -7.81 -50.16
C GLN A 132 16.67 -7.90 -51.69
N TRP A 133 16.62 -6.74 -52.35
CA TRP A 133 16.83 -6.63 -53.80
C TRP A 133 17.54 -5.32 -54.14
N ALA A 134 18.23 -5.28 -55.28
CA ALA A 134 18.80 -4.05 -55.83
C ALA A 134 17.77 -2.90 -55.78
N CYS A 135 18.17 -1.76 -55.21
CA CYS A 135 17.28 -0.63 -55.03
C CYS A 135 16.84 -0.06 -56.39
N ASN A 136 15.54 -0.13 -56.68
CA ASN A 136 14.95 0.29 -57.96
C ASN A 136 13.79 1.27 -57.77
N ASN A 137 13.52 1.68 -56.53
CA ASN A 137 12.46 2.62 -56.18
C ASN A 137 11.05 2.14 -56.55
N ASN A 138 10.84 0.85 -56.82
CA ASN A 138 9.50 0.32 -57.07
C ASN A 138 8.65 0.33 -55.78
N PRO A 139 7.30 0.38 -55.86
CA PRO A 139 6.43 0.48 -54.69
C PRO A 139 6.62 -0.61 -53.63
N GLN A 140 7.07 -1.81 -54.02
CA GLN A 140 7.33 -2.93 -53.10
C GLN A 140 8.61 -2.77 -52.26
N GLN A 141 9.42 -1.73 -52.52
CA GLN A 141 10.60 -1.34 -51.74
C GLN A 141 10.36 -0.06 -50.92
N ARG A 142 9.11 0.42 -50.88
CA ARG A 142 8.71 1.63 -50.18
C ARG A 142 7.76 1.27 -49.05
N PHE A 143 8.01 1.82 -47.88
CA PHE A 143 7.24 1.55 -46.67
C PHE A 143 6.80 2.85 -46.01
N ARG A 144 5.57 2.86 -45.49
CA ARG A 144 5.10 3.89 -44.56
C ARG A 144 5.36 3.39 -43.15
N PHE A 145 6.09 4.19 -42.38
CA PHE A 145 6.31 3.97 -40.96
C PHE A 145 5.10 4.51 -40.21
N VAL A 146 4.08 3.67 -40.04
CA VAL A 146 2.87 4.04 -39.29
C VAL A 146 3.20 3.86 -37.82
N ALA A 147 3.25 4.98 -37.09
CA ALA A 147 3.52 4.95 -35.66
C ALA A 147 2.50 4.04 -34.99
N LYS A 148 3.01 2.97 -34.37
CA LYS A 148 2.20 2.13 -33.51
C LYS A 148 2.52 2.56 -32.10
N SER A 149 1.49 2.93 -31.36
CA SER A 149 1.61 3.30 -29.95
C SER A 149 2.54 2.32 -29.24
N ILE A 150 3.58 2.83 -28.58
CA ILE A 150 4.37 2.05 -27.62
C ILE A 150 3.40 1.67 -26.49
N GLY A 151 2.69 0.56 -26.66
CA GLY A 151 1.53 0.19 -25.86
C GLY A 151 0.29 1.04 -26.16
N ALA A 152 -0.90 0.49 -25.95
CA ALA A 152 -2.07 1.36 -25.78
C ALA A 152 -1.77 2.37 -24.66
N THR A 153 -2.08 3.63 -24.90
CA THR A 153 -1.76 4.71 -23.97
C THR A 153 -2.69 4.62 -22.77
N ILE A 154 -2.19 4.12 -21.65
CA ILE A 154 -2.84 4.43 -20.37
C ILE A 154 -2.51 5.90 -20.12
N SER A 155 -3.55 6.74 -20.08
CA SER A 155 -3.37 8.16 -19.79
C SER A 155 -2.68 8.32 -18.43
N PRO A 156 -1.80 9.32 -18.26
CA PRO A 156 -1.31 9.66 -16.93
C PRO A 156 -2.47 9.88 -15.96
N GLY A 157 -2.33 9.37 -14.75
CA GLY A 157 -3.42 9.35 -13.78
C GLY A 157 -3.13 8.37 -12.65
N ARG A 158 -4.10 8.21 -11.76
CA ARG A 158 -3.97 7.34 -10.59
C ARG A 158 -4.66 6.01 -10.82
N TYR A 159 -3.95 4.93 -10.54
CA TYR A 159 -4.40 3.58 -10.85
C TYR A 159 -4.15 2.61 -9.69
N THR A 160 -5.00 1.61 -9.62
CA THR A 160 -4.70 0.33 -8.97
C THR A 160 -4.34 -0.68 -10.06
N LEU A 161 -3.28 -1.46 -9.82
CA LEU A 161 -2.81 -2.49 -10.75
C LEU A 161 -3.22 -3.87 -10.22
N THR A 162 -3.99 -4.64 -10.99
CA THR A 162 -4.48 -5.96 -10.57
C THR A 162 -3.82 -7.06 -11.41
N ALA A 163 -3.19 -8.03 -10.75
CA ALA A 163 -2.60 -9.20 -11.41
C ALA A 163 -3.69 -10.15 -11.91
N GLN A 164 -3.61 -10.57 -13.18
CA GLN A 164 -4.67 -11.36 -13.83
C GLN A 164 -4.89 -12.71 -13.16
N HIS A 165 -3.83 -13.40 -12.71
CA HIS A 165 -3.93 -14.77 -12.19
C HIS A 165 -4.60 -14.86 -10.82
N SER A 166 -4.38 -13.86 -9.95
CA SER A 166 -4.86 -13.87 -8.56
C SER A 166 -6.03 -12.91 -8.31
N GLY A 167 -6.24 -11.93 -9.18
CA GLY A 167 -7.18 -10.83 -8.93
C GLY A 167 -6.74 -9.88 -7.81
N LYS A 168 -5.48 -10.00 -7.36
CA LYS A 168 -4.90 -9.19 -6.28
C LYS A 168 -4.17 -7.97 -6.81
N CYS A 169 -4.03 -6.98 -5.95
CA CYS A 169 -3.50 -5.68 -6.30
C CYS A 169 -1.99 -5.62 -6.03
N LEU A 170 -1.26 -4.87 -6.88
CA LEU A 170 0.08 -4.42 -6.57
C LEU A 170 0.02 -3.58 -5.30
N ASP A 171 0.83 -3.95 -4.33
CA ASP A 171 0.73 -3.47 -2.95
C ASP A 171 2.12 -3.17 -2.42
N THR A 172 2.23 -2.11 -1.65
CA THR A 172 3.46 -1.83 -0.90
C THR A 172 3.39 -2.55 0.44
N ALA A 173 4.33 -3.47 0.68
CA ALA A 173 4.32 -4.33 1.86
C ALA A 173 4.27 -3.53 3.16
N ALA A 174 3.31 -3.87 4.03
CA ALA A 174 3.02 -3.15 5.28
C ALA A 174 2.85 -1.63 5.11
N SER A 175 2.45 -1.19 3.91
CA SER A 175 2.47 0.20 3.44
C SER A 175 3.78 0.95 3.76
N GLY A 176 4.92 0.26 3.65
CA GLY A 176 6.23 0.85 3.87
C GLY A 176 6.49 2.04 2.96
N THR A 177 7.09 3.10 3.48
CA THR A 177 7.37 4.33 2.71
C THR A 177 8.86 4.59 2.52
N ALA A 178 9.73 3.73 3.04
CA ALA A 178 11.18 3.86 2.96
C ALA A 178 11.73 3.34 1.62
N ASN A 179 12.93 3.77 1.25
CA ASN A 179 13.68 3.13 0.16
C ASN A 179 13.88 1.65 0.50
N GLY A 180 13.62 0.77 -0.47
CA GLY A 180 13.66 -0.68 -0.30
C GLY A 180 12.37 -1.29 0.25
N SER A 181 11.32 -0.50 0.49
CA SER A 181 10.01 -1.06 0.85
C SER A 181 9.51 -1.96 -0.28
N ASN A 182 9.16 -3.21 0.03
CA ASN A 182 8.91 -4.23 -0.97
C ASN A 182 7.59 -3.99 -1.72
N LEU A 183 7.56 -4.28 -3.03
CA LEU A 183 6.30 -4.43 -3.76
C LEU A 183 5.88 -5.91 -3.81
N GLN A 184 4.63 -6.15 -3.48
CA GLN A 184 4.03 -7.48 -3.36
C GLN A 184 2.65 -7.49 -4.03
N GLN A 185 2.02 -8.65 -4.15
CA GLN A 185 0.57 -8.71 -4.34
C GLN A 185 -0.15 -8.83 -2.99
N TYR A 186 -1.31 -8.20 -2.88
CA TYR A 186 -2.18 -8.31 -1.71
C TYR A 186 -3.65 -8.18 -2.11
N ALA A 187 -4.56 -8.74 -1.32
CA ALA A 187 -5.99 -8.53 -1.46
C ALA A 187 -6.33 -7.04 -1.66
N CYS A 188 -7.09 -6.74 -2.70
CA CYS A 188 -7.44 -5.36 -3.04
C CYS A 188 -8.29 -4.74 -1.92
N ASN A 189 -7.77 -3.70 -1.28
CA ASN A 189 -8.37 -3.09 -0.08
C ASN A 189 -8.69 -1.59 -0.26
N GLY A 190 -8.41 -1.02 -1.43
CA GLY A 190 -8.67 0.39 -1.74
C GLY A 190 -7.77 1.37 -0.97
N GLY A 191 -6.73 0.89 -0.30
CA GLY A 191 -5.79 1.70 0.46
C GLY A 191 -4.76 2.40 -0.42
N ALA A 192 -4.16 3.46 0.11
CA ALA A 192 -3.10 4.23 -0.56
C ALA A 192 -1.84 3.41 -0.88
N ALA A 193 -1.61 2.28 -0.19
CA ALA A 193 -0.54 1.34 -0.49
C ALA A 193 -0.68 0.64 -1.86
N GLN A 194 -1.91 0.63 -2.41
CA GLN A 194 -2.29 -0.05 -3.66
C GLN A 194 -2.67 0.93 -4.79
N ALA A 195 -2.39 2.21 -4.57
CA ALA A 195 -2.65 3.27 -5.53
C ALA A 195 -1.33 3.89 -6.00
N PHE A 196 -1.18 4.00 -7.31
CA PHE A 196 0.01 4.49 -7.97
C PHE A 196 -0.35 5.60 -8.94
N ASP A 197 0.33 6.74 -8.82
CA ASP A 197 0.33 7.80 -9.82
C ASP A 197 1.22 7.36 -10.98
N VAL A 198 0.59 7.15 -12.13
CA VAL A 198 1.21 6.73 -13.37
C VAL A 198 1.50 7.97 -14.19
N THR A 199 2.77 8.19 -14.47
CA THR A 199 3.24 9.29 -15.33
C THR A 199 3.94 8.73 -16.55
N ARG A 200 4.02 9.53 -17.62
CA ARG A 200 4.67 9.15 -18.87
C ARG A 200 5.65 10.24 -19.29
N ASP A 201 6.90 9.87 -19.55
CA ASP A 201 7.94 10.79 -19.97
C ASP A 201 7.86 11.13 -21.47
N ALA A 202 8.64 12.11 -21.92
CA ALA A 202 8.68 12.57 -23.31
C ALA A 202 9.15 11.49 -24.31
N ASN A 203 9.89 10.48 -23.83
CA ASN A 203 10.37 9.35 -24.62
C ASN A 203 9.37 8.19 -24.61
N GLY A 204 8.26 8.33 -23.89
CA GLY A 204 7.15 7.40 -23.85
C GLY A 204 7.25 6.29 -22.82
N TYR A 205 8.18 6.37 -21.87
CA TYR A 205 8.28 5.44 -20.74
C TYR A 205 7.40 5.87 -19.59
N TYR A 206 6.88 4.88 -18.86
CA TYR A 206 6.03 5.04 -17.70
C TYR A 206 6.82 4.94 -16.41
N GLN A 207 6.37 5.67 -15.40
CA GLN A 207 6.81 5.53 -14.01
C GLN A 207 5.59 5.38 -13.11
N PHE A 208 5.73 4.59 -12.04
CA PHE A 208 4.64 4.28 -11.09
C PHE A 208 5.04 4.79 -9.71
N ALA A 209 4.51 5.94 -9.30
CA ALA A 209 4.76 6.51 -7.98
C ALA A 209 3.69 6.03 -7.00
N ASN A 210 4.06 5.32 -5.94
CA ASN A 210 3.10 4.98 -4.89
C ASN A 210 2.63 6.25 -4.17
N ILE A 211 1.32 6.43 -4.02
CA ILE A 211 0.76 7.71 -3.54
C ILE A 211 0.99 7.94 -2.04
N LEU A 212 1.28 6.87 -1.28
CA LEU A 212 1.55 6.96 0.15
C LEU A 212 2.95 7.51 0.42
N SER A 213 3.94 7.08 -0.38
CA SER A 213 5.36 7.40 -0.17
C SER A 213 5.92 8.46 -1.13
N GLY A 214 5.28 8.66 -2.29
CA GLY A 214 5.81 9.43 -3.42
C GLY A 214 6.98 8.76 -4.15
N LYS A 215 7.36 7.53 -3.78
CA LYS A 215 8.49 6.78 -4.35
C LYS A 215 8.06 5.94 -5.54
N LEU A 216 9.01 5.66 -6.43
CA LEU A 216 8.78 4.93 -7.67
C LEU A 216 8.95 3.43 -7.48
N ALA A 217 8.18 2.63 -8.22
CA ALA A 217 8.50 1.23 -8.46
C ALA A 217 9.89 1.13 -9.13
N ASP A 218 10.76 0.32 -8.56
CA ASP A 218 12.19 0.26 -8.86
C ASP A 218 12.63 -1.21 -8.90
N VAL A 219 13.26 -1.64 -9.99
CA VAL A 219 13.96 -2.95 -10.01
C VAL A 219 15.28 -2.80 -9.28
N ALA A 220 15.42 -3.52 -8.16
CA ALA A 220 16.51 -3.34 -7.22
C ALA A 220 17.89 -3.46 -7.87
N ALA A 221 18.77 -2.52 -7.51
CA ALA A 221 20.17 -2.45 -7.95
C ALA A 221 20.37 -2.42 -9.48
N ASN A 222 19.37 -1.98 -10.25
CA ASN A 222 19.40 -1.98 -11.72
C ASN A 222 19.74 -3.37 -12.30
N SER A 223 19.38 -4.43 -11.58
CA SER A 223 19.69 -5.81 -11.96
C SER A 223 18.95 -6.21 -13.24
N THR A 224 19.58 -7.04 -14.07
CA THR A 224 18.97 -7.68 -15.25
C THR A 224 18.66 -9.17 -15.02
N ALA A 225 18.89 -9.70 -13.82
CA ALA A 225 18.64 -11.09 -13.48
C ALA A 225 17.15 -11.38 -13.30
N ASP A 226 16.74 -12.61 -13.62
CA ASP A 226 15.41 -13.11 -13.24
C ASP A 226 15.32 -13.23 -11.72
N GLY A 227 14.17 -12.84 -11.16
CA GLY A 227 13.94 -12.82 -9.72
C GLY A 227 14.47 -11.58 -9.02
N ALA A 228 15.04 -10.60 -9.74
CA ALA A 228 15.42 -9.34 -9.11
C ALA A 228 14.18 -8.63 -8.53
N ASN A 229 14.32 -8.18 -7.29
CA ASN A 229 13.20 -7.63 -6.53
C ASN A 229 12.67 -6.32 -7.14
N VAL A 230 11.35 -6.09 -7.05
CA VAL A 230 10.78 -4.77 -7.29
C VAL A 230 10.39 -4.14 -5.96
N GLN A 231 10.87 -2.93 -5.74
CA GLN A 231 10.77 -2.20 -4.47
C GLN A 231 10.32 -0.76 -4.73
N LEU A 232 10.07 -0.01 -3.66
CA LEU A 232 9.96 1.44 -3.72
C LEU A 232 11.32 2.09 -3.54
N TRP A 233 11.62 3.07 -4.37
CA TRP A 233 12.83 3.86 -4.25
C TRP A 233 12.59 5.32 -4.67
N SER A 234 13.30 6.26 -4.02
CA SER A 234 13.33 7.65 -4.45
C SER A 234 13.69 7.76 -5.93
N ALA A 235 13.13 8.76 -6.62
CA ALA A 235 13.41 8.95 -8.04
C ALA A 235 14.92 9.10 -8.31
N THR A 236 15.41 8.40 -9.31
CA THR A 236 16.80 8.45 -9.80
C THR A 236 16.82 8.70 -11.30
N SER A 237 18.00 8.88 -11.89
CA SER A 237 18.16 9.04 -13.34
C SER A 237 18.28 7.71 -14.10
N THR A 238 18.31 6.57 -13.42
CA THR A 238 18.56 5.25 -14.03
C THR A 238 17.32 4.66 -14.72
N ASP A 239 17.51 3.59 -15.50
CA ASP A 239 16.46 3.01 -16.37
C ASP A 239 15.59 1.95 -15.66
N ASN A 240 15.99 1.50 -14.47
CA ASN A 240 15.27 0.51 -13.66
C ASN A 240 14.00 1.03 -12.97
N GLN A 241 13.68 2.32 -13.13
CA GLN A 241 12.44 2.97 -12.68
C GLN A 241 11.55 3.41 -13.84
N ARG A 242 11.88 2.99 -15.07
CA ARG A 242 11.18 3.34 -16.31
C ARG A 242 10.66 2.08 -16.98
N PHE A 243 9.42 2.11 -17.42
CA PHE A 243 8.74 0.91 -17.94
C PHE A 243 8.04 1.19 -19.27
N THR A 244 7.89 0.16 -20.09
CA THR A 244 6.92 0.16 -21.21
C THR A 244 5.73 -0.70 -20.83
N LEU A 245 4.58 -0.40 -21.43
CA LEU A 245 3.36 -1.19 -21.26
C LEU A 245 3.09 -1.94 -22.57
N ASN A 246 3.25 -3.26 -22.57
CA ASN A 246 2.91 -4.09 -23.72
C ASN A 246 1.46 -4.55 -23.57
N ASP A 247 0.58 -4.08 -24.45
CA ASP A 247 -0.83 -4.50 -24.49
C ASP A 247 -0.91 -5.97 -24.95
N VAL A 248 -1.54 -6.80 -24.12
CA VAL A 248 -1.79 -8.23 -24.40
C VAL A 248 -3.27 -8.53 -24.66
N GLY A 249 -4.09 -7.50 -24.88
CA GLY A 249 -5.51 -7.57 -25.17
C GLY A 249 -6.40 -7.49 -23.93
N SER A 250 -7.68 -7.16 -24.15
CA SER A 250 -8.71 -7.06 -23.11
C SER A 250 -8.37 -6.09 -21.97
N GLY A 251 -7.65 -5.00 -22.26
CA GLY A 251 -7.26 -4.01 -21.26
C GLY A 251 -6.20 -4.48 -20.27
N ARG A 252 -5.42 -5.51 -20.63
CA ARG A 252 -4.33 -6.05 -19.81
C ARG A 252 -2.98 -5.75 -20.44
N TYR A 253 -1.99 -5.57 -19.58
CA TYR A 253 -0.67 -5.13 -19.97
C TYR A 253 0.41 -5.95 -19.29
N GLN A 254 1.48 -6.25 -20.01
CA GLN A 254 2.76 -6.55 -19.39
C GLN A 254 3.49 -5.25 -19.10
N VAL A 255 4.01 -5.10 -17.88
CA VAL A 255 4.82 -3.94 -17.46
C VAL A 255 6.29 -4.33 -17.62
N VAL A 256 7.00 -3.74 -18.58
CA VAL A 256 8.34 -4.17 -18.98
C VAL A 256 9.38 -3.13 -18.56
N ALA A 257 10.36 -3.51 -17.76
CA ALA A 257 11.41 -2.61 -17.31
C ALA A 257 12.34 -2.22 -18.47
N ARG A 258 12.62 -0.91 -18.61
CA ARG A 258 13.38 -0.34 -19.72
C ARG A 258 14.80 -0.89 -19.79
N HIS A 259 15.48 -1.02 -18.65
CA HIS A 259 16.89 -1.40 -18.59
C HIS A 259 17.12 -2.88 -18.91
N SER A 260 16.17 -3.76 -18.59
CA SER A 260 16.32 -5.22 -18.71
C SER A 260 15.48 -5.87 -19.80
N GLY A 261 14.41 -5.21 -20.26
CA GLY A 261 13.42 -5.80 -21.16
C GLY A 261 12.56 -6.90 -20.50
N LYS A 262 12.57 -6.99 -19.16
CA LYS A 262 11.86 -8.02 -18.38
C LYS A 262 10.57 -7.51 -17.78
N CYS A 263 9.64 -8.42 -17.53
CA CYS A 263 8.28 -8.13 -17.11
C CYS A 263 8.15 -8.12 -15.59
N LEU A 264 7.31 -7.23 -15.06
CA LEU A 264 6.82 -7.23 -13.70
C LEU A 264 5.99 -8.51 -13.45
N ASP A 265 6.47 -9.34 -12.54
CA ASP A 265 6.07 -10.74 -12.35
C ASP A 265 5.71 -10.99 -10.89
N VAL A 266 4.54 -11.56 -10.62
CA VAL A 266 4.24 -12.12 -9.29
C VAL A 266 4.90 -13.48 -9.18
N ALA A 267 5.79 -13.63 -8.21
CA ALA A 267 6.67 -14.79 -8.09
C ALA A 267 5.90 -16.12 -8.04
N ALA A 268 6.31 -17.05 -8.92
CA ALA A 268 5.82 -18.43 -9.01
C ALA A 268 4.29 -18.59 -9.13
N GLN A 269 3.58 -17.54 -9.58
CA GLN A 269 2.11 -17.51 -9.70
C GLN A 269 1.35 -17.80 -8.39
N TYR A 270 1.99 -17.63 -7.23
CA TYR A 270 1.28 -17.80 -5.97
C TYR A 270 0.13 -16.80 -5.86
N THR A 271 -0.95 -17.22 -5.20
CA THR A 271 -2.18 -16.43 -5.06
C THR A 271 -2.42 -15.95 -3.62
N THR A 272 -1.55 -16.30 -2.68
CA THR A 272 -1.62 -15.83 -1.29
C THR A 272 -1.21 -14.36 -1.17
N ASP A 273 -1.63 -13.71 -0.08
CA ASP A 273 -1.22 -12.35 0.23
C ASP A 273 0.27 -12.30 0.57
N GLY A 274 0.92 -11.19 0.20
CA GLY A 274 2.32 -10.93 0.52
C GLY A 274 3.33 -11.59 -0.42
N VAL A 275 2.88 -12.20 -1.52
CA VAL A 275 3.78 -12.80 -2.52
C VAL A 275 4.56 -11.70 -3.23
N ASN A 276 5.86 -11.92 -3.37
CA ASN A 276 6.78 -10.94 -3.94
C ASN A 276 6.45 -10.58 -5.40
N VAL A 277 6.64 -9.30 -5.74
CA VAL A 277 6.69 -8.84 -7.12
C VAL A 277 8.15 -8.63 -7.52
N GLN A 278 8.57 -9.32 -8.57
CA GLN A 278 9.93 -9.35 -9.09
C GLN A 278 9.93 -9.00 -10.58
N GLN A 279 11.10 -8.87 -11.20
CA GLN A 279 11.18 -8.96 -12.66
C GLN A 279 11.46 -10.40 -13.10
N TRP A 280 10.94 -10.78 -14.25
CA TRP A 280 11.25 -12.06 -14.89
C TRP A 280 11.17 -11.94 -16.41
N ALA A 281 11.87 -12.80 -17.14
CA ALA A 281 11.74 -12.92 -18.59
C ALA A 281 10.25 -12.94 -19.02
N CYS A 282 9.90 -12.03 -19.93
CA CYS A 282 8.52 -11.87 -20.38
C CYS A 282 8.01 -13.15 -21.06
N ASN A 283 6.82 -13.60 -20.66
CA ASN A 283 6.18 -14.79 -21.21
C ASN A 283 4.66 -14.62 -21.21
N SER A 284 3.92 -15.63 -21.70
CA SER A 284 2.47 -15.55 -21.83
C SER A 284 1.69 -15.86 -20.54
N GLN A 285 2.34 -16.02 -19.39
CA GLN A 285 1.67 -16.39 -18.15
C GLN A 285 0.86 -15.23 -17.54
N ALA A 286 -0.20 -15.57 -16.80
CA ALA A 286 -1.15 -14.58 -16.27
C ALA A 286 -0.61 -13.75 -15.10
N ASN A 287 0.43 -14.22 -14.41
CA ASN A 287 1.09 -13.51 -13.30
C ASN A 287 1.97 -12.32 -13.76
N GLN A 288 2.15 -12.16 -15.08
CA GLN A 288 2.84 -11.01 -15.68
C GLN A 288 1.88 -10.03 -16.38
N ARG A 289 0.57 -10.25 -16.25
CA ARG A 289 -0.47 -9.48 -16.93
C ARG A 289 -1.26 -8.68 -15.91
N TRP A 290 -1.27 -7.36 -16.10
CA TRP A 290 -1.82 -6.40 -15.15
C TRP A 290 -2.95 -5.61 -15.78
N THR A 291 -4.06 -5.48 -15.06
CA THR A 291 -5.13 -4.54 -15.40
C THR A 291 -4.90 -3.25 -14.63
N PHE A 292 -5.01 -2.10 -15.31
CA PHE A 292 -4.95 -0.79 -14.67
C PHE A 292 -6.36 -0.24 -14.51
N THR A 293 -6.83 -0.12 -13.28
CA THR A 293 -8.14 0.44 -12.95
C THR A 293 -7.95 1.85 -12.40
N PRO A 294 -8.50 2.90 -13.04
CA PRO A 294 -8.46 4.25 -12.49
C PRO A 294 -9.03 4.28 -11.08
N THR A 295 -8.38 5.02 -10.17
CA THR A 295 -8.83 5.12 -8.78
C THR A 295 -8.77 6.55 -8.27
N THR A 296 -9.75 6.92 -7.45
CA THR A 296 -9.85 8.23 -6.79
C THR A 296 -9.27 8.22 -5.39
N VAL A 297 -8.65 7.11 -4.97
CA VAL A 297 -8.00 6.97 -3.66
C VAL A 297 -7.05 8.14 -3.45
N SER A 298 -7.32 8.93 -2.43
CA SER A 298 -6.43 10.00 -1.99
C SER A 298 -5.38 9.42 -1.06
N ALA A 299 -4.19 10.00 -1.06
CA ALA A 299 -3.15 9.67 -0.09
C ALA A 299 -3.53 10.06 1.35
N GLY A 300 -4.74 10.60 1.59
CA GLY A 300 -5.17 11.11 2.90
C GLY A 300 -4.40 12.38 3.31
N SER A 301 -4.78 12.98 4.45
CA SER A 301 -3.91 13.97 5.09
C SER A 301 -2.58 13.31 5.52
N PRO A 302 -1.49 14.07 5.75
CA PRO A 302 -0.26 13.51 6.34
C PRO A 302 -0.53 12.69 7.61
N THR A 303 -1.43 13.18 8.46
CA THR A 303 -1.79 12.50 9.70
C THR A 303 -2.60 11.22 9.47
N ALA A 304 -3.45 11.18 8.43
CA ALA A 304 -4.14 9.96 8.02
C ALA A 304 -3.16 8.89 7.49
N ARG A 305 -2.12 9.29 6.76
CA ARG A 305 -1.03 8.37 6.36
C ARG A 305 -0.27 7.84 7.55
N LEU A 306 0.07 8.72 8.49
CA LEU A 306 0.75 8.33 9.71
C LEU A 306 -0.09 7.35 10.53
N LYS A 307 -1.40 7.57 10.62
CA LYS A 307 -2.33 6.62 11.25
C LYS A 307 -2.25 5.25 10.59
N GLN A 308 -2.29 5.21 9.25
CA GLN A 308 -2.19 3.94 8.52
C GLN A 308 -0.85 3.24 8.78
N ASN A 309 0.27 3.98 8.77
CA ASN A 309 1.60 3.43 9.06
C ASN A 309 1.68 2.84 10.47
N MET A 310 1.11 3.52 11.46
CA MET A 310 1.01 3.01 12.83
C MET A 310 0.15 1.74 12.91
N MET A 311 -0.99 1.72 12.22
CA MET A 311 -1.82 0.51 12.16
C MET A 311 -1.07 -0.65 11.53
N ASN A 312 -0.31 -0.43 10.46
CA ASN A 312 0.49 -1.49 9.83
C ASN A 312 1.60 -1.98 10.75
N PHE A 313 2.24 -1.08 11.49
CA PHE A 313 3.17 -1.45 12.53
C PHE A 313 2.49 -2.35 13.58
N PHE A 314 1.29 -1.99 14.06
CA PHE A 314 0.51 -2.83 14.97
C PHE A 314 0.14 -4.21 14.39
N TYR A 315 -0.26 -4.27 13.13
CA TYR A 315 -0.46 -5.55 12.43
C TYR A 315 0.84 -6.35 12.32
N GLY A 316 1.96 -5.67 12.05
CA GLY A 316 3.28 -6.30 11.88
C GLY A 316 3.88 -6.86 13.15
N ILE A 317 3.61 -6.26 14.31
CA ILE A 317 4.05 -6.76 15.61
C ILE A 317 3.10 -7.82 16.19
N SER A 318 1.84 -7.86 15.77
CA SER A 318 0.90 -8.90 16.22
C SER A 318 1.42 -10.31 15.92
N GLY A 319 1.55 -11.14 16.95
CA GLY A 319 2.13 -12.48 16.86
C GLY A 319 3.66 -12.52 16.95
N ARG A 320 4.32 -11.38 17.17
CA ARG A 320 5.78 -11.26 17.21
C ARG A 320 6.30 -10.46 18.39
N GLN A 321 5.72 -9.28 18.64
CA GLN A 321 6.22 -8.31 19.60
C GLN A 321 5.06 -7.58 20.30
N THR A 322 5.32 -7.06 21.51
CA THR A 322 4.36 -6.35 22.35
C THR A 322 4.95 -5.05 22.86
N LEU A 323 4.19 -3.96 22.78
CA LEU A 323 4.54 -2.70 23.44
C LEU A 323 4.23 -2.75 24.94
N VAL A 324 5.04 -2.08 25.75
CA VAL A 324 4.88 -1.99 27.20
C VAL A 324 4.78 -0.55 27.68
N GLY A 325 3.91 -0.34 28.67
CA GLY A 325 3.70 0.97 29.28
C GLY A 325 2.85 0.92 30.55
N VAL A 326 2.49 2.12 31.02
CA VAL A 326 1.69 2.34 32.22
C VAL A 326 0.77 3.54 31.98
N HIS A 327 -0.42 3.50 32.58
CA HIS A 327 -1.33 4.65 32.60
C HIS A 327 -0.83 5.70 33.60
N ASN A 328 -1.01 6.99 33.31
CA ASN A 328 -0.63 8.08 34.22
C ASN A 328 -1.89 8.72 34.81
N LYS A 329 -2.10 8.53 36.10
CA LYS A 329 -3.31 8.99 36.80
C LYS A 329 -3.26 10.46 37.18
N ASN A 330 -2.07 10.98 37.48
CA ASN A 330 -1.89 12.38 37.88
C ASN A 330 -1.85 13.30 36.65
N SER A 331 -2.92 14.07 36.44
CA SER A 331 -3.05 14.96 35.29
C SER A 331 -2.12 16.18 35.33
N ALA A 332 -1.70 16.62 36.51
CA ALA A 332 -0.78 17.75 36.67
C ALA A 332 0.68 17.36 36.31
N THR A 333 1.03 16.08 36.52
CA THR A 333 2.34 15.53 36.13
C THR A 333 2.15 14.25 35.32
N PRO A 334 1.67 14.34 34.07
CA PRO A 334 1.11 13.20 33.33
C PRO A 334 2.16 12.20 32.79
N THR A 335 3.34 12.13 33.39
CA THR A 335 4.40 11.13 33.12
C THR A 335 5.01 10.60 34.42
N SER A 336 4.49 10.97 35.59
CA SER A 336 5.07 10.56 36.87
C SER A 336 5.12 9.05 37.02
N ASP A 337 4.07 8.34 36.60
CA ASP A 337 3.97 6.89 36.73
C ASP A 337 4.84 6.18 35.68
N THR A 338 4.88 6.68 34.44
CA THR A 338 5.83 6.21 33.43
C THR A 338 7.27 6.30 33.92
N ARG A 339 7.69 7.44 34.51
CA ARG A 339 9.05 7.57 35.07
C ARG A 339 9.34 6.59 36.19
N ARG A 340 8.33 6.24 37.00
CA ARG A 340 8.49 5.24 38.07
C ARG A 340 8.73 3.85 37.50
N VAL A 341 7.96 3.45 36.48
CA VAL A 341 8.16 2.17 35.80
C VAL A 341 9.51 2.12 35.09
N ASP A 342 9.87 3.16 34.34
CA ASP A 342 11.16 3.23 33.64
C ASP A 342 12.35 3.13 34.63
N ALA A 343 12.22 3.68 35.83
CA ALA A 343 13.24 3.58 36.88
C ALA A 343 13.34 2.16 37.46
N ILE A 344 12.23 1.43 37.57
CA ILE A 344 12.21 0.03 38.04
C ILE A 344 12.85 -0.91 37.03
N THR A 345 12.54 -0.70 35.75
CA THR A 345 12.96 -1.57 34.65
C THR A 345 14.33 -1.21 34.10
N ALA A 346 14.82 0.00 34.40
CA ALA A 346 15.97 0.64 33.74
C ALA A 346 15.84 0.69 32.20
N ARG A 347 14.61 0.62 31.68
CA ARG A 347 14.31 0.65 30.25
C ARG A 347 13.08 1.53 29.98
N PRO A 348 13.11 2.36 28.93
CA PRO A 348 12.04 3.32 28.67
C PRO A 348 10.77 2.68 28.10
N SER A 349 9.61 3.11 28.61
CA SER A 349 8.29 2.67 28.15
C SER A 349 7.99 3.08 26.71
N SER A 350 7.68 2.11 25.86
CA SER A 350 7.25 2.32 24.45
C SER A 350 5.82 2.85 24.30
N PHE A 351 5.00 2.73 25.35
CA PHE A 351 3.59 3.08 25.36
C PHE A 351 3.28 4.00 26.54
N TRP A 352 2.51 5.06 26.29
CA TRP A 352 2.14 6.04 27.29
C TRP A 352 0.62 6.22 27.33
N GLY A 353 0.03 6.15 28.52
CA GLY A 353 -1.41 6.33 28.74
C GLY A 353 -1.73 7.58 29.57
N GLY A 354 -2.80 8.28 29.19
CA GLY A 354 -3.41 9.37 29.96
C GLY A 354 -4.94 9.34 29.90
N ASP A 355 -5.59 10.29 30.56
CA ASP A 355 -7.05 10.37 30.66
C ASP A 355 -7.55 11.82 30.53
N PHE A 356 -8.61 12.01 29.75
CA PHE A 356 -9.35 13.28 29.73
C PHE A 356 -10.09 13.56 31.04
N GLY A 357 -10.48 12.50 31.73
CA GLY A 357 -11.09 12.45 33.05
C GLY A 357 -12.20 13.47 33.34
N PHE A 358 -12.40 13.71 34.62
CA PHE A 358 -13.52 14.44 35.21
C PHE A 358 -13.08 15.25 36.43
N GLY A 359 -13.90 16.18 36.90
CA GLY A 359 -13.60 16.95 38.10
C GLY A 359 -12.46 17.96 37.93
N ASN A 360 -12.18 18.72 38.98
CA ASN A 360 -11.19 19.80 38.96
C ASN A 360 -9.80 19.34 38.55
N GLU A 361 -9.37 18.15 38.99
CA GLU A 361 -8.04 17.63 38.69
C GLU A 361 -7.84 17.46 37.19
N PHE A 362 -8.74 16.77 36.50
CA PHE A 362 -8.55 16.51 35.08
C PHE A 362 -8.88 17.74 34.24
N LEU A 363 -9.99 18.42 34.51
CA LEU A 363 -10.46 19.54 33.70
C LEU A 363 -9.43 20.68 33.62
N ASN A 364 -8.75 20.99 34.72
CA ASN A 364 -7.76 22.06 34.77
C ASN A 364 -6.44 21.69 34.05
N TYR A 365 -6.16 20.39 33.88
CA TYR A 365 -4.88 19.91 33.36
C TYR A 365 -4.98 19.18 32.01
N ARG A 366 -6.16 19.14 31.35
CA ARG A 366 -6.31 18.56 30.00
C ARG A 366 -5.28 19.11 29.00
N SER A 367 -5.02 20.41 28.99
CA SER A 367 -4.00 21.01 28.12
C SER A 367 -2.58 20.53 28.42
N VAL A 368 -2.25 20.31 29.71
CA VAL A 368 -0.93 19.80 30.14
C VAL A 368 -0.76 18.35 29.68
N MET A 369 -1.80 17.53 29.89
CA MET A 369 -1.84 16.14 29.43
C MET A 369 -1.69 16.05 27.90
N ILE A 370 -2.38 16.91 27.14
CA ILE A 370 -2.30 16.93 25.67
C ILE A 370 -0.92 17.34 25.17
N ALA A 371 -0.30 18.35 25.80
CA ALA A 371 1.07 18.73 25.48
C ALA A 371 2.07 17.59 25.74
N GLU A 372 1.87 16.84 26.83
CA GLU A 372 2.72 15.70 27.15
C GLU A 372 2.48 14.51 26.22
N ALA A 373 1.24 14.22 25.84
CA ALA A 373 0.95 13.21 24.82
C ALA A 373 1.71 13.52 23.50
N ALA A 374 1.72 14.78 23.07
CA ALA A 374 2.50 15.21 21.91
C ALA A 374 4.02 15.11 22.13
N ASN A 375 4.50 15.33 23.35
CA ASN A 375 5.90 15.12 23.72
C ASN A 375 6.32 13.65 23.64
N GLN A 376 5.52 12.75 24.22
CA GLN A 376 5.77 11.30 24.21
C GLN A 376 5.72 10.74 22.79
N PHE A 377 4.75 11.17 21.99
CA PHE A 377 4.69 10.79 20.58
C PHE A 377 5.93 11.23 19.79
N ARG A 378 6.42 12.46 20.00
CA ARG A 378 7.66 12.96 19.37
C ARG A 378 8.92 12.17 19.77
N LYS A 379 8.93 11.58 20.97
CA LYS A 379 10.00 10.66 21.42
C LYS A 379 9.91 9.28 20.76
N GLY A 380 8.80 8.95 20.09
CA GLY A 380 8.56 7.67 19.43
C GLY A 380 7.60 6.74 20.18
N ALA A 381 7.05 7.16 21.33
CA ALA A 381 6.10 6.34 22.07
C ALA A 381 4.74 6.30 21.36
N ALA A 382 4.04 5.17 21.45
CA ALA A 382 2.63 5.12 21.11
C ALA A 382 1.82 5.74 22.27
N VAL A 383 0.83 6.58 21.96
CA VAL A 383 0.07 7.33 22.98
C VAL A 383 -1.40 6.94 22.99
N SER A 384 -1.94 6.67 24.18
CA SER A 384 -3.35 6.36 24.38
C SER A 384 -4.02 7.30 25.38
N LEU A 385 -5.23 7.75 25.04
CA LEU A 385 -6.09 8.55 25.91
C LEU A 385 -7.38 7.80 26.20
N THR A 386 -7.70 7.70 27.48
CA THR A 386 -9.00 7.23 27.99
C THR A 386 -9.89 8.44 28.30
N TYR A 387 -11.18 8.20 28.53
CA TYR A 387 -12.10 9.24 29.00
C TYR A 387 -13.06 8.70 30.06
N HIS A 388 -12.71 8.91 31.33
CA HIS A 388 -13.67 8.81 32.44
C HIS A 388 -14.58 10.05 32.45
N ALA A 389 -15.80 9.91 31.92
CA ALA A 389 -16.71 11.02 31.74
C ALA A 389 -17.80 11.08 32.81
N CYS A 390 -18.13 12.27 33.33
CA CYS A 390 -19.37 12.46 34.09
C CYS A 390 -20.60 12.12 33.24
N ALA A 391 -21.74 11.80 33.83
CA ALA A 391 -22.98 11.60 33.07
C ALA A 391 -23.48 12.92 32.43
N PRO A 392 -24.07 12.92 31.22
CA PRO A 392 -24.58 14.14 30.57
C PRO A 392 -25.83 14.74 31.24
N THR A 393 -26.27 14.16 32.36
CA THR A 393 -27.33 14.68 33.24
C THR A 393 -26.84 15.76 34.22
N ARG A 394 -25.55 16.11 34.17
CA ARG A 394 -24.89 17.07 35.07
C ARG A 394 -23.69 17.73 34.39
N ASP A 395 -22.98 18.62 35.08
CA ASP A 395 -21.71 19.19 34.61
C ASP A 395 -20.54 18.18 34.68
N GLU A 396 -19.34 18.61 34.26
CA GLU A 396 -18.14 17.77 34.27
C GLU A 396 -17.37 17.81 35.62
N TYR A 397 -17.86 18.53 36.63
CA TYR A 397 -17.25 18.64 37.97
C TYR A 397 -17.78 17.55 38.93
N CYS A 398 -17.78 16.30 38.48
CA CYS A 398 -18.21 15.17 39.30
C CYS A 398 -17.06 14.52 40.09
N SER A 399 -17.38 13.57 40.96
CA SER A 399 -16.46 12.76 41.75
C SER A 399 -16.41 11.31 41.24
N TRP A 400 -15.48 10.51 41.76
CA TRP A 400 -15.40 9.08 41.41
C TRP A 400 -16.70 8.34 41.75
N ASP A 401 -17.31 8.63 42.90
CA ASP A 401 -18.59 8.04 43.33
C ASP A 401 -19.75 8.36 42.37
N ASP A 402 -19.64 9.40 41.55
CA ASP A 402 -20.65 9.75 40.56
C ASP A 402 -20.55 8.93 39.26
N ILE A 403 -19.36 8.40 38.95
CA ILE A 403 -19.09 7.70 37.69
C ILE A 403 -18.86 6.21 37.85
N GLY A 404 -18.11 5.78 38.86
CA GLY A 404 -17.67 4.40 39.00
C GLY A 404 -17.31 3.96 40.42
N GLY A 405 -17.59 4.79 41.43
CA GLY A 405 -17.39 4.45 42.82
C GLY A 405 -18.49 3.56 43.39
N SER A 406 -18.83 3.77 44.65
CA SER A 406 -19.67 2.83 45.41
C SER A 406 -21.16 2.80 44.99
N ARG A 407 -21.68 3.90 44.44
CA ARG A 407 -23.08 4.05 44.00
C ARG A 407 -23.21 4.99 42.78
N PRO A 408 -22.64 4.64 41.62
CA PRO A 408 -22.62 5.53 40.47
C PRO A 408 -24.03 5.76 39.92
N ALA A 409 -24.34 7.01 39.56
CA ALA A 409 -25.63 7.37 39.02
C ALA A 409 -25.78 6.85 37.58
N LYS A 410 -26.67 5.88 37.38
CA LYS A 410 -26.98 5.30 36.07
C LYS A 410 -27.98 6.13 35.29
N LEU A 411 -27.88 6.09 33.97
CA LEU A 411 -28.95 6.58 33.11
C LEU A 411 -30.07 5.54 33.06
N THR A 412 -31.31 6.00 33.08
CA THR A 412 -32.46 5.12 32.77
C THR A 412 -32.49 4.79 31.27
N PRO A 413 -33.19 3.73 30.83
CA PRO A 413 -33.37 3.45 29.41
C PRO A 413 -33.94 4.65 28.62
N ALA A 414 -34.87 5.41 29.22
CA ALA A 414 -35.43 6.61 28.61
C ALA A 414 -34.39 7.73 28.46
N GLN A 415 -33.52 7.92 29.45
CA GLN A 415 -32.41 8.89 29.36
C GLN A 415 -31.36 8.46 28.32
N PHE A 416 -31.08 7.16 28.21
CA PHE A 416 -30.17 6.64 27.18
C PHE A 416 -30.73 6.79 25.76
N GLN A 417 -32.05 6.59 25.61
CA GLN A 417 -32.74 6.92 24.36
C GLN A 417 -32.63 8.42 24.03
N GLN A 418 -32.87 9.31 24.99
CA GLN A 418 -32.67 10.74 24.78
C GLN A 418 -31.23 11.05 24.36
N LEU A 419 -30.23 10.54 25.08
CA LEU A 419 -28.81 10.70 24.77
C LEU A 419 -28.46 10.34 23.32
N LEU A 420 -29.11 9.32 22.75
CA LEU A 420 -28.88 8.86 21.38
C LEU A 420 -29.83 9.46 20.34
N THR A 421 -30.77 10.32 20.75
CA THR A 421 -31.73 10.97 19.85
C THR A 421 -31.30 12.41 19.56
N PRO A 422 -30.94 12.74 18.31
CA PRO A 422 -30.54 14.10 17.93
C PRO A 422 -31.55 15.17 18.36
N GLY A 423 -31.05 16.28 18.89
CA GLY A 423 -31.85 17.44 19.29
C GLY A 423 -32.40 17.41 20.72
N THR A 424 -32.34 16.28 21.43
CA THR A 424 -32.73 16.24 22.86
C THR A 424 -31.70 16.93 23.75
N ALA A 425 -32.09 17.27 24.98
CA ALA A 425 -31.19 17.92 25.95
C ALA A 425 -29.95 17.08 26.29
N LEU A 426 -30.11 15.77 26.51
CA LEU A 426 -28.98 14.88 26.82
C LEU A 426 -28.07 14.66 25.60
N TYR A 427 -28.63 14.53 24.40
CA TYR A 427 -27.84 14.48 23.17
C TYR A 427 -27.00 15.75 23.00
N ASN A 428 -27.62 16.93 23.10
CA ASN A 428 -26.93 18.21 22.93
C ASN A 428 -25.82 18.40 23.98
N THR A 429 -26.07 17.99 25.23
CA THR A 429 -25.06 18.04 26.30
C THR A 429 -23.88 17.12 26.00
N TRP A 430 -24.13 15.89 25.55
CA TRP A 430 -23.06 14.96 25.17
C TRP A 430 -22.27 15.44 23.96
N ILE A 431 -22.95 15.92 22.91
CA ILE A 431 -22.31 16.53 21.75
C ILE A 431 -21.46 17.75 22.14
N GLY A 432 -21.92 18.58 23.08
CA GLY A 432 -21.13 19.68 23.64
C GLY A 432 -19.82 19.22 24.26
N ARG A 433 -19.84 18.12 25.03
CA ARG A 433 -18.62 17.52 25.60
C ARG A 433 -17.70 16.94 24.55
N LEU A 434 -18.24 16.23 23.56
CA LEU A 434 -17.46 15.74 22.43
C LEU A 434 -16.84 16.89 21.62
N ASN A 435 -17.52 18.03 21.51
CA ASN A 435 -16.96 19.22 20.88
C ASN A 435 -15.77 19.79 21.67
N THR A 436 -15.83 19.80 23.00
CA THR A 436 -14.69 20.16 23.86
C THR A 436 -13.52 19.21 23.64
N LEU A 437 -13.75 17.89 23.68
CA LEU A 437 -12.71 16.89 23.41
C LEU A 437 -12.12 17.02 22.00
N ALA A 438 -12.95 17.32 21.00
CA ALA A 438 -12.50 17.53 19.63
C ALA A 438 -11.46 18.66 19.53
N GLY A 439 -11.59 19.73 20.32
CA GLY A 439 -10.60 20.81 20.36
C GLY A 439 -9.22 20.33 20.82
N TYR A 440 -9.15 19.42 21.78
CA TYR A 440 -7.89 18.83 22.25
C TYR A 440 -7.31 17.79 21.27
N LEU A 441 -8.18 16.94 20.71
CA LEU A 441 -7.79 15.96 19.70
C LEU A 441 -7.31 16.64 18.40
N GLN A 442 -7.86 17.80 18.07
CA GLN A 442 -7.41 18.65 16.96
C GLN A 442 -6.02 19.22 17.23
N GLN A 443 -5.72 19.66 18.46
CA GLN A 443 -4.35 20.11 18.81
C GLN A 443 -3.31 19.00 18.59
N LEU A 444 -3.65 17.76 18.94
CA LEU A 444 -2.80 16.60 18.63
C LEU A 444 -2.66 16.39 17.11
N LYS A 445 -3.77 16.47 16.36
CA LYS A 445 -3.76 16.36 14.90
C LYS A 445 -2.85 17.39 14.25
N ASP A 446 -2.96 18.66 14.68
CA ASP A 446 -2.17 19.78 14.18
C ASP A 446 -0.69 19.64 14.52
N ALA A 447 -0.38 18.99 15.65
CA ALA A 447 0.97 18.61 16.04
C ALA A 447 1.50 17.35 15.32
N GLY A 448 0.75 16.78 14.37
CA GLY A 448 1.12 15.56 13.64
C GLY A 448 1.04 14.29 14.49
N VAL A 449 0.27 14.30 15.58
CA VAL A 449 0.14 13.19 16.51
C VAL A 449 -1.07 12.33 16.16
N VAL A 450 -0.83 11.03 16.05
CA VAL A 450 -1.89 10.01 16.00
C VAL A 450 -2.06 9.44 17.39
N VAL A 451 -3.31 9.43 17.87
CA VAL A 451 -3.66 9.03 19.25
C VAL A 451 -4.59 7.82 19.25
N MET A 452 -4.32 6.85 20.12
CA MET A 452 -5.26 5.78 20.42
C MET A 452 -6.29 6.28 21.42
N PHE A 453 -7.54 6.43 20.99
CA PHE A 453 -8.61 6.89 21.87
C PHE A 453 -9.47 5.72 22.31
N ARG A 454 -9.59 5.53 23.63
CA ARG A 454 -10.35 4.45 24.28
C ARG A 454 -11.54 5.02 25.06
N PRO A 455 -12.59 5.53 24.38
CA PRO A 455 -13.76 6.06 25.05
C PRO A 455 -14.69 4.94 25.54
N LEU A 456 -15.49 5.24 26.57
CA LEU A 456 -16.59 4.37 27.02
C LEU A 456 -16.12 2.93 27.34
N HIS A 457 -14.92 2.81 27.89
CA HIS A 457 -14.26 1.54 28.25
C HIS A 457 -15.04 0.74 29.30
N GLU A 458 -14.73 -0.55 29.42
CA GLU A 458 -15.38 -1.49 30.35
C GLU A 458 -16.93 -1.47 30.36
N MET A 459 -17.55 -1.33 29.18
CA MET A 459 -19.01 -1.16 29.10
C MET A 459 -19.82 -2.39 29.56
N ASN A 460 -19.19 -3.54 29.75
CA ASN A 460 -19.80 -4.76 30.31
C ASN A 460 -19.72 -4.85 31.85
N GLN A 461 -19.03 -3.93 32.53
CA GLN A 461 -18.83 -3.99 33.99
C GLN A 461 -20.05 -3.56 34.82
N CYS A 462 -21.05 -2.94 34.19
CA CYS A 462 -22.19 -2.34 34.88
C CYS A 462 -21.83 -1.33 35.97
N VAL A 463 -20.64 -0.74 35.97
CA VAL A 463 -20.21 0.29 36.93
C VAL A 463 -20.40 1.69 36.36
N PHE A 464 -19.90 1.97 35.16
CA PHE A 464 -20.03 3.30 34.54
C PHE A 464 -21.42 3.63 34.01
N TRP A 465 -21.81 4.91 33.95
CA TRP A 465 -23.15 5.30 33.46
C TRP A 465 -23.40 4.90 32.00
N TRP A 466 -22.33 4.73 31.20
CA TRP A 466 -22.42 4.25 29.82
C TRP A 466 -22.51 2.73 29.71
N ALA A 467 -22.25 1.99 30.80
CA ALA A 467 -22.18 0.54 30.84
C ALA A 467 -23.56 -0.11 31.08
N CYS A 468 -23.70 -1.36 30.66
CA CYS A 468 -24.91 -2.18 30.83
C CYS A 468 -26.20 -1.66 30.20
N HIS A 469 -26.04 -1.05 29.03
CA HIS A 469 -27.13 -0.73 28.11
C HIS A 469 -26.95 -1.52 26.80
N THR A 470 -27.90 -2.40 26.48
CA THR A 470 -27.91 -3.20 25.24
C THR A 470 -29.08 -2.81 24.34
N GLY A 471 -29.11 -3.35 23.12
CA GLY A 471 -30.18 -3.07 22.14
C GLY A 471 -29.97 -1.79 21.33
N GLN A 472 -31.05 -1.29 20.70
CA GLN A 472 -31.00 -0.14 19.78
C GLN A 472 -30.40 1.11 20.43
N TYR A 473 -30.72 1.35 21.71
CA TYR A 473 -30.23 2.46 22.50
C TYR A 473 -29.23 1.99 23.56
N GLY A 474 -28.19 1.28 23.12
CA GLY A 474 -27.16 0.69 23.99
C GLY A 474 -25.78 1.33 23.89
N SER A 475 -24.83 0.86 24.70
CA SER A 475 -23.44 1.31 24.76
C SER A 475 -22.76 1.24 23.38
N ALA A 476 -23.04 0.20 22.61
CA ALA A 476 -22.61 0.05 21.22
C ALA A 476 -23.05 1.25 20.35
N ALA A 477 -24.30 1.69 20.46
CA ALA A 477 -24.80 2.85 19.72
C ALA A 477 -24.13 4.16 20.18
N LEU A 478 -23.84 4.31 21.47
CA LEU A 478 -23.12 5.47 22.00
C LEU A 478 -21.67 5.54 21.52
N PHE A 479 -21.00 4.39 21.43
CA PHE A 479 -19.66 4.30 20.84
C PHE A 479 -19.68 4.73 19.36
N ARG A 480 -20.65 4.21 18.58
CA ARG A 480 -20.82 4.60 17.16
C ARG A 480 -21.09 6.09 16.98
N LEU A 481 -21.95 6.67 17.83
CA LEU A 481 -22.21 8.12 17.83
C LEU A 481 -20.93 8.91 18.12
N THR A 482 -20.20 8.53 19.17
CA THR A 482 -18.97 9.20 19.58
C THR A 482 -17.91 9.15 18.47
N ARG A 483 -17.73 7.97 17.87
CA ARG A 483 -16.85 7.74 16.73
C ARG A 483 -17.24 8.59 15.54
N ASN A 484 -18.49 8.56 15.13
CA ASN A 484 -18.96 9.26 13.94
C ASN A 484 -18.90 10.78 14.12
N TYR A 485 -19.20 11.29 15.31
CA TYR A 485 -19.09 12.73 15.56
C TYR A 485 -17.64 13.21 15.48
N LEU A 486 -16.71 12.54 16.17
CA LEU A 486 -15.30 12.95 16.17
C LEU A 486 -14.62 12.70 14.80
N ALA A 487 -14.81 11.52 14.20
CA ALA A 487 -14.17 11.19 12.93
C ALA A 487 -14.83 11.91 11.74
N ASN A 488 -16.15 11.84 11.61
CA ASN A 488 -16.84 12.29 10.40
C ASN A 488 -17.29 13.75 10.51
N THR A 489 -17.86 14.17 11.65
CA THR A 489 -18.35 15.55 11.82
C THR A 489 -17.21 16.52 12.12
N LYS A 490 -16.21 16.11 12.92
CA LYS A 490 -15.05 16.95 13.26
C LYS A 490 -13.83 16.71 12.36
N GLY A 491 -13.86 15.69 11.51
CA GLY A 491 -12.77 15.41 10.56
C GLY A 491 -11.46 14.98 11.25
N LEU A 492 -11.53 14.37 12.43
CA LEU A 492 -10.36 13.89 13.17
C LEU A 492 -9.94 12.52 12.64
N ASP A 493 -9.05 12.54 11.65
CA ASP A 493 -8.45 11.37 10.99
C ASP A 493 -7.16 10.87 11.68
N ASN A 494 -6.77 11.50 12.79
CA ASN A 494 -5.61 11.14 13.60
C ASN A 494 -5.93 10.21 14.78
N ILE A 495 -7.15 9.67 14.84
CA ILE A 495 -7.61 8.83 15.96
C ILE A 495 -7.57 7.37 15.54
N ILE A 496 -6.87 6.53 16.31
CA ILE A 496 -7.01 5.06 16.30
C ILE A 496 -8.07 4.70 17.35
N TRP A 497 -9.14 4.03 16.93
CA TRP A 497 -10.28 3.73 17.78
C TRP A 497 -10.05 2.43 18.57
N VAL A 498 -10.00 2.53 19.90
CA VAL A 498 -9.84 1.37 20.79
C VAL A 498 -11.17 1.05 21.44
N TRP A 499 -11.76 -0.09 21.08
CA TRP A 499 -12.92 -0.64 21.78
C TRP A 499 -12.44 -1.55 22.91
N ASN A 500 -13.08 -1.49 24.07
CA ASN A 500 -12.55 -2.07 25.29
C ASN A 500 -13.63 -2.75 26.16
N VAL A 501 -13.32 -3.94 26.66
CA VAL A 501 -14.19 -4.75 27.52
C VAL A 501 -13.42 -5.24 28.75
N GLN A 502 -14.13 -5.63 29.82
CA GLN A 502 -13.57 -6.17 31.06
C GLN A 502 -13.62 -7.71 31.09
N ASP A 503 -12.66 -8.38 31.73
CA ASP A 503 -12.41 -9.82 31.67
C ASP A 503 -13.30 -10.73 32.55
N PHE A 504 -14.61 -10.48 32.61
CA PHE A 504 -15.54 -11.31 33.40
C PHE A 504 -15.73 -12.74 32.84
N ASN A 505 -16.28 -13.64 33.67
CA ASN A 505 -16.69 -14.98 33.22
C ASN A 505 -17.74 -14.96 32.10
N SER A 506 -18.49 -13.86 31.98
CA SER A 506 -19.47 -13.60 30.92
C SER A 506 -18.84 -13.06 29.63
N LEU A 507 -17.51 -12.92 29.54
CA LEU A 507 -16.85 -12.25 28.41
C LEU A 507 -17.33 -12.76 27.04
N ALA A 508 -17.53 -14.08 26.89
CA ALA A 508 -17.96 -14.69 25.64
C ALA A 508 -19.30 -14.13 25.12
N THR A 509 -20.25 -13.84 26.01
CA THR A 509 -21.54 -13.22 25.69
C THR A 509 -21.48 -11.70 25.69
N ASP A 510 -20.65 -11.12 26.56
CA ASP A 510 -20.51 -9.67 26.69
C ASP A 510 -19.97 -9.03 25.41
N VAL A 511 -18.94 -9.63 24.80
CA VAL A 511 -18.35 -9.08 23.57
C VAL A 511 -19.35 -9.04 22.42
N ASP A 512 -20.32 -9.95 22.38
CA ASP A 512 -21.36 -9.98 21.36
C ASP A 512 -22.49 -8.98 21.69
N ALA A 513 -22.81 -8.79 22.98
CA ALA A 513 -23.86 -7.88 23.42
C ALA A 513 -23.47 -6.39 23.30
N TYR A 514 -22.18 -6.07 23.46
CA TYR A 514 -21.69 -4.69 23.55
C TYR A 514 -20.83 -4.22 22.36
N THR A 515 -20.55 -5.09 21.39
CA THR A 515 -19.75 -4.69 20.23
C THR A 515 -20.42 -3.58 19.41
N PRO A 516 -19.70 -2.50 19.05
CA PRO A 516 -20.20 -1.52 18.09
C PRO A 516 -20.19 -2.06 16.65
N GLY A 517 -19.60 -3.24 16.41
CA GLY A 517 -19.32 -3.81 15.11
C GLY A 517 -17.89 -3.53 14.67
N PRO A 518 -17.25 -4.44 13.90
CA PRO A 518 -15.85 -4.32 13.53
C PRO A 518 -15.54 -3.04 12.76
N ASP A 519 -16.47 -2.46 12.00
CA ASP A 519 -16.24 -1.22 11.24
C ASP A 519 -16.01 0.03 12.11
N TYR A 520 -16.29 -0.05 13.41
CA TYR A 520 -16.26 1.11 14.30
C TYR A 520 -15.01 1.22 15.17
N PHE A 521 -14.21 0.16 15.30
CA PHE A 521 -12.95 0.17 16.04
C PHE A 521 -11.78 -0.28 15.18
N ASP A 522 -10.59 0.19 15.53
CA ASP A 522 -9.32 -0.19 14.91
C ASP A 522 -8.60 -1.28 15.74
N ILE A 523 -8.77 -1.25 17.06
CA ILE A 523 -8.17 -2.21 18.01
C ILE A 523 -9.27 -2.70 18.98
N ALA A 524 -9.36 -4.01 19.20
CA ALA A 524 -10.15 -4.58 20.28
C ALA A 524 -9.27 -4.80 21.50
N SER A 525 -9.71 -4.41 22.69
CA SER A 525 -8.88 -4.47 23.88
C SER A 525 -9.64 -5.03 25.08
N LEU A 526 -8.86 -5.58 26.02
CA LEU A 526 -9.35 -6.22 27.23
C LEU A 526 -8.67 -5.57 28.43
N ASP A 527 -9.46 -5.27 29.46
CA ASP A 527 -8.97 -4.93 30.79
C ASP A 527 -8.97 -6.21 31.63
N ILE A 528 -7.89 -6.44 32.39
CA ILE A 528 -7.63 -7.71 33.08
C ILE A 528 -7.46 -7.49 34.58
N TYR A 529 -8.51 -7.79 35.33
CA TYR A 529 -8.55 -7.67 36.79
C TYR A 529 -9.18 -8.89 37.49
N ILE A 530 -9.92 -9.74 36.77
CA ILE A 530 -10.76 -10.78 37.37
C ILE A 530 -10.26 -12.18 37.03
N ASN A 531 -10.27 -12.55 35.75
CA ASN A 531 -9.99 -13.90 35.28
C ASN A 531 -8.52 -14.09 34.91
N GLY A 532 -7.82 -13.00 34.54
CA GLY A 532 -6.43 -13.06 34.13
C GLY A 532 -6.24 -13.50 32.67
N TYR A 533 -5.00 -13.87 32.36
CA TYR A 533 -4.52 -14.22 31.01
C TYR A 533 -4.92 -15.64 30.57
N THR A 534 -6.22 -15.94 30.50
CA THR A 534 -6.72 -17.27 30.10
C THR A 534 -6.73 -17.46 28.58
N GLU A 535 -6.56 -18.71 28.13
CA GLU A 535 -6.66 -19.06 26.70
C GLU A 535 -8.06 -18.79 26.13
N ALA A 536 -9.09 -18.93 26.97
CA ALA A 536 -10.46 -18.61 26.61
C ALA A 536 -10.62 -17.12 26.29
N ASN A 537 -10.16 -16.23 27.18
CA ASN A 537 -10.21 -14.78 26.96
C ASN A 537 -9.41 -14.38 25.71
N TYR A 538 -8.22 -14.95 25.54
CA TYR A 538 -7.38 -14.72 24.36
C TYR A 538 -8.08 -15.13 23.06
N THR A 539 -8.74 -16.30 23.03
CA THR A 539 -9.49 -16.79 21.87
C THR A 539 -10.71 -15.92 21.57
N ILE A 540 -11.45 -15.49 22.60
CA ILE A 540 -12.62 -14.62 22.46
C ILE A 540 -12.21 -13.27 21.85
N MET A 541 -11.11 -12.67 22.34
CA MET A 541 -10.63 -11.40 21.82
C MET A 541 -10.14 -11.51 20.38
N GLN A 542 -9.46 -12.60 20.01
CA GLN A 542 -9.13 -12.87 18.60
C GLN A 542 -10.38 -12.98 17.72
N ARG A 543 -11.43 -13.68 18.17
CA ARG A 543 -12.70 -13.79 17.45
C ARG A 543 -13.33 -12.43 17.20
N ILE A 544 -13.55 -11.64 18.26
CA ILE A 544 -14.30 -10.38 18.13
C ILE A 544 -13.50 -9.30 17.39
N SER A 545 -12.17 -9.38 17.39
CA SER A 545 -11.31 -8.47 16.63
C SER A 545 -11.55 -8.51 15.12
N ALA A 546 -12.13 -9.59 14.60
CA ALA A 546 -12.31 -9.82 13.17
C ALA A 546 -10.99 -9.66 12.37
N GLY A 547 -9.89 -10.15 12.93
CA GLY A 547 -8.54 -10.09 12.33
C GLY A 547 -7.77 -8.79 12.61
N LYS A 548 -8.37 -7.82 13.31
CA LYS A 548 -7.70 -6.59 13.76
C LYS A 548 -6.78 -6.84 14.97
N PRO A 549 -5.87 -5.90 15.30
CA PRO A 549 -5.02 -6.06 16.47
C PRO A 549 -5.83 -6.14 17.77
N ILE A 550 -5.30 -6.91 18.72
CA ILE A 550 -5.84 -7.04 20.07
C ILE A 550 -4.85 -6.54 21.12
N ALA A 551 -5.33 -5.93 22.20
CA ALA A 551 -4.47 -5.36 23.23
C ALA A 551 -4.98 -5.58 24.66
N ILE A 552 -4.08 -5.48 25.63
CA ILE A 552 -4.41 -5.40 27.05
C ILE A 552 -4.38 -3.93 27.43
N ALA A 553 -5.56 -3.31 27.49
CA ALA A 553 -5.64 -1.87 27.72
C ALA A 553 -5.47 -1.48 29.18
N GLU A 554 -5.80 -2.38 30.10
CA GLU A 554 -5.43 -2.27 31.51
C GLU A 554 -5.15 -3.65 32.09
N ASN A 555 -4.24 -3.71 33.06
CA ASN A 555 -4.03 -4.91 33.85
C ASN A 555 -3.65 -4.59 35.29
N GLN A 556 -4.11 -5.43 36.22
CA GLN A 556 -3.63 -5.41 37.61
C GLN A 556 -2.19 -5.91 37.73
N PHE A 557 -1.89 -7.04 37.07
CA PHE A 557 -0.59 -7.69 37.09
C PHE A 557 -0.04 -7.78 35.69
N VAL A 558 1.20 -7.36 35.48
CA VAL A 558 1.82 -7.42 34.15
C VAL A 558 2.00 -8.87 33.68
N MET A 559 1.97 -9.09 32.36
CA MET A 559 2.26 -10.41 31.81
C MET A 559 3.72 -10.80 32.06
N THR A 560 3.94 -12.06 32.38
CA THR A 560 5.28 -12.66 32.34
C THR A 560 5.74 -12.90 30.90
N PRO A 561 7.06 -12.98 30.64
CA PRO A 561 7.57 -13.33 29.31
C PRO A 561 6.99 -14.64 28.73
N SER A 562 6.76 -15.65 29.58
CA SER A 562 6.13 -16.91 29.18
C SER A 562 4.67 -16.77 28.76
N GLN A 563 3.90 -15.90 29.44
CA GLN A 563 2.52 -15.63 29.05
C GLN A 563 2.45 -14.88 27.73
N LEU A 564 3.35 -13.92 27.50
CA LEU A 564 3.45 -13.23 26.20
C LEU A 564 3.82 -14.18 25.07
N ALA A 565 4.75 -15.11 25.32
CA ALA A 565 5.11 -16.12 24.33
C ALA A 565 3.94 -17.06 24.00
N ALA A 566 3.08 -17.38 24.98
CA ALA A 566 1.88 -18.19 24.80
C ALA A 566 0.73 -17.42 24.10
N GLN A 567 0.65 -16.11 24.29
CA GLN A 567 -0.41 -15.26 23.73
C GLN A 567 0.19 -14.09 22.92
N PRO A 568 0.88 -14.36 21.80
CA PRO A 568 1.76 -13.40 21.15
C PRO A 568 1.05 -12.28 20.36
N LYS A 569 -0.29 -12.30 20.26
CA LYS A 569 -1.05 -11.29 19.49
C LYS A 569 -1.41 -10.03 20.27
N TRP A 570 -1.10 -9.97 21.57
CA TRP A 570 -1.28 -8.74 22.35
C TRP A 570 -0.27 -7.68 21.89
N ILE A 571 -0.73 -6.67 21.17
CA ILE A 571 0.16 -5.65 20.59
C ILE A 571 0.68 -4.65 21.62
N PHE A 572 -0.04 -4.48 22.74
CA PHE A 572 0.45 -3.72 23.89
C PHE A 572 -0.18 -4.24 25.19
N GLN A 573 0.49 -3.95 26.30
CA GLN A 573 -0.07 -4.03 27.66
C GLN A 573 0.20 -2.72 28.42
N MET A 574 -0.76 -2.29 29.23
CA MET A 574 -0.65 -1.08 30.03
C MET A 574 -1.03 -1.36 31.49
N LEU A 575 -0.03 -1.27 32.37
CA LEU A 575 -0.25 -1.41 33.81
C LEU A 575 -1.07 -0.24 34.36
N TRP A 576 -2.02 -0.52 35.25
CA TRP A 576 -2.70 0.53 35.99
C TRP A 576 -1.83 1.01 37.18
N PRO A 577 -1.65 2.33 37.37
CA PRO A 577 -0.58 2.87 38.21
C PRO A 577 -0.68 2.52 39.69
N ASP A 578 -1.89 2.25 40.19
CA ASP A 578 -2.11 1.86 41.58
C ASP A 578 -1.42 0.50 41.93
N PHE A 579 -1.05 -0.30 40.92
CA PHE A 579 -0.42 -1.61 41.10
C PHE A 579 1.10 -1.63 40.84
N ILE A 580 1.74 -0.47 40.56
CA ILE A 580 3.20 -0.40 40.31
C ILE A 580 4.00 -0.97 41.48
N ASP A 581 3.59 -0.66 42.71
CA ASP A 581 4.32 -1.06 43.92
C ASP A 581 3.89 -2.43 44.47
N ASP A 582 2.94 -3.12 43.82
CA ASP A 582 2.63 -4.50 44.19
C ASP A 582 3.90 -5.36 44.07
N PRO A 583 4.30 -6.13 45.10
CA PRO A 583 5.54 -6.90 45.07
C PRO A 583 5.67 -7.83 43.87
N ARG A 584 4.54 -8.35 43.36
CA ARG A 584 4.51 -9.22 42.16
C ARG A 584 4.89 -8.43 40.91
N ASN A 585 4.36 -7.23 40.74
CA ASN A 585 4.72 -6.35 39.63
C ASN A 585 6.16 -5.85 39.77
N ARG A 586 6.60 -5.45 40.97
CA ARG A 586 7.99 -5.06 41.24
C ARG A 586 9.00 -6.12 40.82
N ALA A 587 8.68 -7.40 41.04
CA ALA A 587 9.52 -8.51 40.63
C ALA A 587 9.42 -8.82 39.12
N ALA A 588 8.24 -8.70 38.52
CA ALA A 588 7.99 -9.09 37.14
C ALA A 588 8.44 -8.03 36.10
N LEU A 589 8.35 -6.74 36.43
CA LEU A 589 8.61 -5.63 35.51
C LEU A 589 9.99 -5.69 34.82
N PRO A 590 11.12 -5.91 35.51
CA PRO A 590 12.42 -6.02 34.84
C PRO A 590 12.48 -7.18 33.84
N GLY A 591 11.89 -8.33 34.20
CA GLY A 591 11.84 -9.51 33.33
C GLY A 591 10.96 -9.30 32.10
N LEU A 592 9.81 -8.63 32.26
CA LEU A 592 8.95 -8.24 31.15
C LEU A 592 9.67 -7.29 30.19
N TYR A 593 10.23 -6.19 30.69
CA TYR A 593 10.91 -5.20 29.86
C TYR A 593 12.19 -5.76 29.24
N GLY A 594 12.79 -6.82 29.80
CA GLY A 594 13.94 -7.52 29.22
C GLY A 594 13.60 -8.63 28.22
N ALA A 595 12.32 -8.92 27.96
CA ALA A 595 11.92 -10.00 27.07
C ALA A 595 12.20 -9.65 25.59
N SER A 596 12.66 -10.63 24.81
CA SER A 596 13.04 -10.43 23.40
C SER A 596 11.87 -10.10 22.47
N ASN A 597 10.64 -10.41 22.89
CA ASN A 597 9.40 -10.08 22.19
C ASN A 597 8.70 -8.84 22.78
N VAL A 598 9.40 -8.03 23.57
CA VAL A 598 8.91 -6.74 24.04
C VAL A 598 9.68 -5.63 23.35
N LEU A 599 8.95 -4.61 22.90
CA LEU A 599 9.54 -3.38 22.36
C LEU A 599 9.52 -2.31 23.44
N THR A 600 10.69 -1.78 23.74
CA THR A 600 10.90 -0.58 24.57
C THR A 600 11.10 0.64 23.68
N LEU A 601 11.06 1.84 24.25
CA LEU A 601 11.04 3.08 23.44
C LEU A 601 12.24 3.21 22.51
N ASP A 602 13.42 2.77 22.93
CA ASP A 602 14.67 2.79 22.15
C ASP A 602 14.68 1.80 20.97
N GLU A 603 13.76 0.85 20.95
CA GLU A 603 13.57 -0.13 19.87
C GLU A 603 12.41 0.24 18.93
N MET A 604 11.66 1.31 19.25
CA MET A 604 10.57 1.79 18.42
C MET A 604 11.10 2.45 17.14
N PRO A 605 10.42 2.27 15.99
CA PRO A 605 10.83 2.90 14.73
C PRO A 605 10.70 4.44 14.74
N GLY A 606 9.97 4.99 15.71
CA GLY A 606 9.53 6.39 15.71
C GLY A 606 8.41 6.66 14.71
N TRP A 607 7.82 7.86 14.79
CA TRP A 607 6.61 8.24 14.02
C TRP A 607 6.83 9.40 13.04
N ARG A 608 8.05 9.53 12.48
CA ARG A 608 8.41 10.65 11.59
C ARG A 608 7.99 10.46 10.15
#